data_AF-A0A8B4BXX0-F1
#
_entry.id   AF-A0A8B4BXX0-F1
#
_cell.length_a   1.000
_cell.length_b   1.000
_cell.length_c   1.000
_cell.angle_alpha   90.00
_cell.angle_beta   90.00
_cell.angle_gamma   90.00
#
_symmetry.space_group_name_H-M   'P 1'
#
loop_
_entity.id
_entity.type
_entity.pdbx_description
1 polymer ?
#
loop_
_entity_poly.entity_id
_entity_poly.type
_entity_poly.pdbx_seq_one_letter_code
_entity_poly.pdbx_strand_id
1 'polypeptide(L)'
;MENGQTRSIHTIDEAAEKAGLPGMIAHGMWTMGNLGKLFTPYVGEGFIEKFSVRFAGMVFPGDRLTLSATMKEAQGAQQTYEAVAANQDGAKVIKGEIVWRLYGE
;
A
#
# COMPACT_ATOMS: atom_id res chain seq x y z
N MET A 1 0.25 14.26 -33.11
CA MET A 1 -0.60 13.67 -32.06
C MET A 1 0.23 12.58 -31.41
N GLU A 2 0.75 12.82 -30.21
CA GLU A 2 1.62 11.89 -29.48
C GLU A 2 0.71 11.04 -28.57
N ASN A 3 0.60 9.77 -28.90
CA ASN A 3 -0.39 8.83 -28.39
C ASN A 3 0.02 8.23 -27.03
N GLY A 4 -0.09 9.02 -25.95
CA GLY A 4 -0.57 8.55 -24.63
C GLY A 4 0.12 7.37 -23.92
N GLN A 5 1.19 6.78 -24.44
CA GLN A 5 2.02 5.83 -23.70
C GLN A 5 2.95 6.64 -22.81
N THR A 6 2.50 6.94 -21.60
CA THR A 6 3.36 7.50 -20.56
C THR A 6 4.54 6.55 -20.37
N ARG A 7 5.69 6.95 -20.93
CA ARG A 7 7.00 6.33 -20.66
C ARG A 7 7.36 6.67 -19.23
N SER A 8 6.82 5.91 -18.29
CA SER A 8 6.97 6.14 -16.86
C SER A 8 7.85 5.06 -16.25
N ILE A 9 8.40 5.36 -15.09
CA ILE A 9 9.15 4.41 -14.26
C ILE A 9 8.33 3.18 -13.84
N HIS A 10 7.01 3.17 -14.08
CA HIS A 10 6.09 2.10 -13.74
C HIS A 10 5.65 1.23 -14.92
N THR A 11 6.07 1.58 -16.14
CA THR A 11 5.59 0.92 -17.37
C THR A 11 6.71 0.48 -18.31
N ILE A 12 7.90 1.09 -18.22
CA ILE A 12 9.01 0.83 -19.15
C ILE A 12 10.33 0.82 -18.37
N ASP A 13 11.12 -0.25 -18.50
CA ASP A 13 12.43 -0.38 -17.85
C ASP A 13 13.40 0.73 -18.26
N GLU A 14 13.49 1.05 -19.56
CA GLU A 14 14.34 2.14 -20.08
C GLU A 14 14.05 3.49 -19.39
N ALA A 15 12.78 3.77 -19.07
CA ALA A 15 12.40 4.99 -18.37
C ALA A 15 12.81 4.96 -16.89
N ALA A 16 12.70 3.80 -16.24
CA ALA A 16 13.13 3.59 -14.86
C ALA A 16 14.67 3.66 -14.72
N GLU A 17 15.40 3.03 -15.65
CA GLU A 17 16.87 3.09 -15.72
C GLU A 17 17.37 4.53 -15.93
N LYS A 18 16.75 5.28 -16.84
CA LYS A 18 17.05 6.72 -17.04
C LYS A 18 16.78 7.56 -15.79
N ALA A 19 15.87 7.12 -14.93
CA ALA A 19 15.58 7.74 -13.64
C ALA A 19 16.48 7.23 -12.49
N GLY A 20 17.46 6.36 -12.78
CA GLY A 20 18.39 5.81 -11.80
C GLY A 20 17.87 4.62 -11.00
N LEU A 21 16.78 3.99 -11.44
CA LEU A 21 16.22 2.79 -10.83
C LEU A 21 16.81 1.54 -11.51
N PRO A 22 16.88 0.38 -10.81
CA PRO A 22 17.41 -0.85 -11.41
C PRO A 22 16.46 -1.54 -12.39
N GLY A 23 15.24 -1.03 -12.57
CA GLY A 23 14.20 -1.55 -13.45
C GLY A 23 12.83 -0.93 -13.11
N MET A 24 11.79 -1.27 -13.86
CA MET A 24 10.44 -0.74 -13.61
C MET A 24 9.94 -1.12 -12.21
N ILE A 25 9.23 -0.21 -11.56
CA ILE A 25 8.69 -0.43 -10.21
C ILE A 25 7.16 -0.39 -10.20
N ALA A 26 6.55 -1.20 -9.35
CA ALA A 26 5.11 -1.10 -9.10
C ALA A 26 4.78 0.26 -8.45
N HIS A 27 3.60 0.79 -8.75
CA HIS A 27 3.11 2.01 -8.11
C HIS A 27 2.95 1.78 -6.61
N GLY A 28 3.57 2.61 -5.76
CA GLY A 28 3.39 2.53 -4.31
C GLY A 28 1.91 2.59 -3.90
N MET A 29 1.13 3.41 -4.59
CA MET A 29 -0.31 3.53 -4.39
C MET A 29 -1.08 2.23 -4.66
N TRP A 30 -0.60 1.38 -5.56
CA TRP A 30 -1.23 0.07 -5.81
C TRP A 30 -1.02 -0.87 -4.61
N THR A 31 0.18 -0.88 -4.03
CA THR A 31 0.46 -1.65 -2.81
C THR A 31 -0.31 -1.11 -1.60
N MET A 32 -0.38 0.22 -1.44
CA MET A 32 -1.23 0.86 -0.43
C MET A 32 -2.71 0.48 -0.61
N GLY A 33 -3.23 0.51 -1.84
CA GLY A 33 -4.61 0.09 -2.11
C GLY A 33 -4.89 -1.36 -1.70
N ASN A 34 -3.94 -2.28 -1.93
CA ASN A 34 -4.08 -3.66 -1.48
C ASN A 34 -3.99 -3.82 0.05
N LEU A 35 -3.26 -2.96 0.77
CA LEU A 35 -3.34 -2.93 2.24
C LEU A 35 -4.75 -2.59 2.72
N GLY A 36 -5.43 -1.64 2.06
CA GLY A 36 -6.83 -1.32 2.36
C GLY A 36 -7.79 -2.50 2.15
N LYS A 37 -7.48 -3.43 1.23
CA LYS A 37 -8.32 -4.61 0.97
C LYS A 37 -8.40 -5.58 2.15
N LEU A 38 -7.46 -5.52 3.09
CA LEU A 38 -7.54 -6.31 4.33
C LEU A 38 -8.83 -6.01 5.12
N PHE A 39 -9.41 -4.82 4.92
CA PHE A 39 -10.63 -4.38 5.57
C PHE A 39 -11.90 -4.61 4.74
N THR A 40 -11.77 -5.02 3.47
CA THR A 40 -12.92 -5.25 2.57
C THR A 40 -13.95 -6.23 3.13
N PRO A 41 -13.59 -7.33 3.81
CA PRO A 41 -14.59 -8.21 4.42
C PRO A 41 -15.46 -7.55 5.51
N TYR A 42 -14.99 -6.44 6.09
CA TYR A 42 -15.60 -5.78 7.25
C TYR A 42 -16.35 -4.49 6.89
N VAL A 43 -16.47 -4.13 5.61
CA VAL A 43 -17.11 -2.87 5.18
C VAL A 43 -18.59 -2.74 5.57
N GLY A 44 -19.23 -3.81 6.05
CA GLY A 44 -20.57 -3.75 6.66
C GLY A 44 -20.57 -3.29 8.12
N GLU A 45 -19.41 -3.31 8.78
CA GLU A 45 -19.23 -3.00 10.21
C GLU A 45 -18.61 -1.63 10.43
N GLY A 46 -17.98 -1.04 9.41
CA GLY A 46 -17.32 0.26 9.51
C GLY A 46 -16.66 0.72 8.23
N PHE A 47 -15.79 1.72 8.34
CA PHE A 47 -15.03 2.28 7.22
C PHE A 47 -13.64 2.75 7.64
N ILE A 48 -12.73 2.87 6.67
CA ILE A 48 -11.41 3.48 6.89
C ILE A 48 -11.61 5.00 7.00
N GLU A 49 -11.47 5.54 8.21
CA GLU A 49 -11.54 6.98 8.48
C GLU A 49 -10.23 7.69 8.11
N LYS A 50 -9.08 7.05 8.38
CA LYS A 50 -7.76 7.59 8.04
C LYS A 50 -6.89 6.47 7.50
N PHE A 51 -6.17 6.77 6.42
CA PHE A 51 -5.17 5.87 5.85
C PHE A 51 -3.90 6.65 5.55
N SER A 52 -2.85 6.43 6.34
CA SER A 52 -1.56 7.10 6.15
C SER A 52 -0.45 6.07 6.05
N VAL A 53 0.42 6.23 5.06
CA VAL A 53 1.55 5.31 4.84
C VAL A 53 2.81 6.09 4.49
N ARG A 54 3.95 5.48 4.81
CA ARG A 54 5.26 5.84 4.30
C ARG A 54 5.76 4.72 3.39
N PHE A 55 6.14 5.08 2.17
CA PHE A 55 6.86 4.20 1.26
C PHE A 55 8.33 4.15 1.71
N ALA A 56 8.80 2.96 2.06
CA ALA A 56 10.12 2.72 2.64
C ALA A 56 11.04 1.89 1.73
N GLY A 57 10.48 1.24 0.71
CA GLY A 57 11.22 0.47 -0.28
C GLY A 57 10.49 0.41 -1.62
N MET A 58 11.24 0.07 -2.67
CA MET A 58 10.68 -0.20 -3.99
C MET A 58 10.05 -1.59 -4.02
N VAL A 59 9.03 -1.74 -4.86
CA VAL A 59 8.42 -3.02 -5.18
C VAL A 59 8.61 -3.24 -6.67
N PHE A 60 9.15 -4.40 -7.03
CA PHE A 60 9.40 -4.77 -8.42
C PHE A 60 8.35 -5.78 -8.92
N PRO A 61 8.07 -5.81 -10.23
CA PRO A 61 7.34 -6.92 -10.81
C PRO A 61 7.97 -8.26 -10.42
N GLY A 62 7.14 -9.19 -9.93
CA GLY A 62 7.60 -10.49 -9.42
C GLY A 62 7.80 -10.57 -7.91
N ASP A 63 7.85 -9.43 -7.20
CA ASP A 63 7.89 -9.44 -5.74
C ASP A 63 6.64 -10.10 -5.15
N ARG A 64 6.85 -10.89 -4.08
CA ARG A 64 5.77 -11.43 -3.27
C ARG A 64 5.60 -10.56 -2.04
N LEU A 65 4.46 -9.88 -1.96
CA LEU A 65 4.16 -9.04 -0.80
C LEU A 65 3.30 -9.78 0.22
N THR A 66 3.70 -9.71 1.48
CA THR A 66 2.89 -10.07 2.64
C THR A 66 2.31 -8.80 3.23
N LEU A 67 0.98 -8.73 3.28
CA LEU A 67 0.23 -7.59 3.81
C LEU A 67 -0.30 -7.94 5.18
N SER A 68 -0.20 -7.01 6.13
CA SER A 68 -0.68 -7.20 7.49
C SER A 68 -1.21 -5.91 8.08
N ALA A 69 -2.21 -6.03 8.95
CA ALA A 69 -2.74 -4.95 9.76
C ALA A 69 -2.89 -5.48 11.20
N THR A 70 -2.18 -4.87 12.15
CA THR A 70 -2.20 -5.29 13.56
C THR A 70 -2.85 -4.19 14.38
N MET A 71 -3.94 -4.51 15.08
CA MET A 71 -4.62 -3.55 15.96
C MET A 71 -3.66 -3.10 17.07
N LYS A 72 -3.52 -1.79 17.23
CA LYS A 72 -2.68 -1.14 18.24
C LYS A 72 -3.51 -0.59 19.38
N GLU A 73 -4.70 -0.10 19.07
CA GLU A 73 -5.56 0.63 20.01
C GLU A 73 -7.02 0.56 19.56
N ALA A 74 -7.94 0.57 20.52
CA ALA A 74 -9.38 0.69 20.30
C ALA A 74 -9.97 1.65 21.35
N GLN A 75 -10.71 2.66 20.89
CA GLN A 75 -11.31 3.72 21.71
C GLN A 75 -12.74 3.98 21.20
N GLY A 76 -13.74 3.43 21.91
CA GLY A 76 -15.13 3.42 21.44
C GLY A 76 -15.23 2.82 20.04
N ALA A 77 -15.94 3.50 19.14
CA ALA A 77 -16.08 3.10 17.74
C ALA A 77 -14.80 3.22 16.87
N GLN A 78 -13.67 3.72 17.39
CA GLN A 78 -12.44 3.92 16.62
C GLN A 78 -11.38 2.86 16.95
N GLN A 79 -10.85 2.20 15.92
CA GLN A 79 -9.78 1.21 16.03
C GLN A 79 -8.58 1.63 15.18
N THR A 80 -7.38 1.63 15.77
CA THR A 80 -6.15 2.00 15.08
C THR A 80 -5.31 0.75 14.81
N TYR A 81 -4.89 0.58 13.56
CA TYR A 81 -4.09 -0.55 13.09
C TYR A 81 -2.74 -0.09 12.54
N GLU A 82 -1.65 -0.75 12.93
CA GLU A 82 -0.37 -0.67 12.24
C GLU A 82 -0.45 -1.52 10.96
N ALA A 83 -0.34 -0.88 9.80
CA ALA A 83 -0.39 -1.52 8.49
C ALA A 83 1.02 -1.67 7.90
N VAL A 84 1.36 -2.87 7.44
CA VAL A 84 2.70 -3.18 6.91
C VAL A 84 2.58 -4.04 5.64
N ALA A 85 3.32 -3.65 4.61
CA ALA A 85 3.65 -4.52 3.49
C ALA A 85 5.13 -4.88 3.54
N ALA A 86 5.45 -6.17 3.51
CA ALA A 86 6.81 -6.68 3.44
C ALA A 86 7.00 -7.54 2.19
N ASN A 87 8.19 -7.50 1.57
CA ASN A 87 8.52 -8.35 0.43
C ASN A 87 8.93 -9.77 0.89
N GLN A 88 9.31 -10.63 -0.07
CA GLN A 88 9.74 -12.01 0.15
C GLN A 88 10.95 -12.14 1.10
N ASP A 89 11.78 -11.11 1.21
CA ASP A 89 12.97 -11.10 2.08
C ASP A 89 12.65 -10.56 3.48
N GLY A 90 11.39 -10.23 3.76
CA GLY A 90 10.95 -9.62 5.01
C GLY A 90 11.22 -8.12 5.10
N ALA A 91 11.73 -7.49 4.03
CA ALA A 91 11.96 -6.05 4.00
C ALA A 91 10.62 -5.30 3.95
N LYS A 92 10.40 -4.40 4.92
CA LYS A 92 9.18 -3.57 4.99
C LYS A 92 9.22 -2.49 3.91
N VAL A 93 8.45 -2.67 2.85
CA VAL A 93 8.36 -1.73 1.73
C VAL A 93 7.32 -0.62 1.97
N ILE A 94 6.30 -0.91 2.79
CA ILE A 94 5.34 0.09 3.28
C ILE A 94 5.15 -0.10 4.78
N LYS A 95 5.11 1.01 5.52
CA LYS A 95 4.66 1.07 6.91
C LYS A 95 3.67 2.21 7.08
N GLY A 96 2.58 2.00 7.80
CA GLY A 96 1.57 3.02 8.00
C GLY A 96 0.58 2.71 9.12
N GLU A 97 -0.44 3.54 9.17
CA GLU A 97 -1.54 3.51 10.13
C GLU A 97 -2.86 3.54 9.36
N ILE A 98 -3.78 2.65 9.75
CA ILE A 98 -5.17 2.67 9.31
C ILE A 98 -6.03 2.91 10.56
N VAL A 99 -6.84 3.96 10.53
CA VAL A 99 -7.90 4.17 11.51
C VAL A 99 -9.19 3.67 10.89
N TRP A 100 -9.77 2.66 11.53
CA TRP A 100 -11.05 2.08 11.20
C TRP A 100 -12.11 2.62 12.16
N ARG A 101 -13.21 3.14 11.63
CA ARG A 101 -14.36 3.60 12.42
C ARG A 101 -15.53 2.64 12.20
N LEU A 102 -16.00 2.03 13.28
CA LEU A 102 -17.20 1.20 13.28
C LEU A 102 -18.45 2.06 13.07
N TYR A 103 -19.45 1.51 12.39
CA TYR A 103 -20.76 2.13 12.26
C TYR A 103 -21.52 2.03 13.58
N GLY A 104 -21.72 3.18 14.24
CA GLY A 104 -22.56 3.30 15.43
C GLY A 104 -22.06 2.53 16.66
N GLU A 105 -21.80 3.27 17.73
CA GLU A 105 -22.19 2.85 19.08
C GLU A 105 -23.33 3.77 19.54
#